data_AF-A0A9D9GNG4-F1
#
_entry.id   AF-A0A9D9GNG4-F1
#
_cell.length_a   1.000
_cell.length_b   1.000
_cell.length_c   1.000
_cell.angle_alpha   90.00
_cell.angle_beta   90.00
_cell.angle_gamma   90.00
#
_symmetry.space_group_name_H-M   'P 1'
#
loop_
_entity.id
_entity.type
_entity.pdbx_description
1 polymer ?
#
loop_
_entity_poly.entity_id
_entity_poly.type
_entity_poly.pdbx_seq_one_letter_code
_entity_poly.pdbx_strand_id
1 'polypeptide(L)'
;PAPAVAEAWASASGPARAGDEVVIETALWNQRDPYNRLCPQVDGGRSVTGCVATAIAIVMRHYGFPAAGHGVLPDYEYQTDTGHRRTQEGHLLGETYQWDKMPLKYVTGRFTDEEADAVAQLMFDVGVMMEMEYNPTGSGAYTQVAHERLARYMDYDAGARMLEKGYFTDEEWLAMIREEIDAGRPLLYSGYDREGGHAFVADGYNTAGYIRFNWGWGGAANGFFALTDMDGFTDGNLAVFGLIPDQGSEAPNGAPGYENISTSATIVRNTDFNVVVRGIAGVGTTFTGQVAIGKYDNAGVLRELVSSPLKINDLGVMDYQIRRFTCNIAGAIYPGDCLRPCYRESKDSDDWRPALFNAEYGGSMSISLASEDLLAQNASLRFDSYTRVLTLLSAYDSVCCRFTAPAGTVLTPLIIATPAPFGTVPGDPDGTAFTIPTTGLPAGTYTLTLTLGALSCTLQLAL
;
A
#
# COMPACT_ATOMS: atom_id res chain seq x y z
N PRO A 1 44.14 24.67 0.76
CA PRO A 1 43.16 24.71 1.86
C PRO A 1 41.87 23.95 1.51
N ALA A 2 41.56 22.79 2.06
CA ALA A 2 42.33 21.68 2.59
C ALA A 2 41.42 20.43 2.39
N PRO A 3 41.98 19.22 2.23
CA PRO A 3 41.26 17.94 2.00
C PRO A 3 40.27 17.50 3.09
N ALA A 4 40.02 18.32 4.12
CA ALA A 4 39.29 17.97 5.33
C ALA A 4 37.74 18.03 5.21
N VAL A 5 37.18 18.57 4.11
CA VAL A 5 35.72 18.60 3.91
C VAL A 5 35.23 17.37 3.13
N ALA A 6 36.09 16.75 2.31
CA ALA A 6 35.79 15.48 1.67
C ALA A 6 35.86 14.29 2.66
N GLU A 7 36.75 14.36 3.66
CA GLU A 7 36.78 13.38 4.76
C GLU A 7 35.58 13.51 5.72
N ALA A 8 34.94 14.69 5.82
CA ALA A 8 33.79 14.88 6.70
C ALA A 8 32.46 14.30 6.15
N TRP A 9 32.35 14.10 4.84
CA TRP A 9 31.19 13.45 4.21
C TRP A 9 31.41 11.94 4.03
N ALA A 10 32.66 11.49 3.89
CA ALA A 10 33.00 10.07 4.00
C ALA A 10 32.80 9.50 5.42
N SER A 11 32.82 10.35 6.46
CA SER A 11 32.54 9.93 7.85
C SER A 11 31.08 10.06 8.28
N ALA A 12 30.21 10.68 7.47
CA ALA A 12 28.77 10.78 7.73
C ALA A 12 27.95 9.67 7.04
N SER A 13 28.58 8.93 6.12
CA SER A 13 28.03 7.76 5.42
C SER A 13 28.87 6.49 5.65
N GLY A 14 29.66 6.45 6.72
CA GLY A 14 30.36 5.24 7.13
C GLY A 14 29.37 4.14 7.55
N PRO A 15 29.68 2.84 7.32
CA PRO A 15 28.80 1.74 7.67
C PRO A 15 28.42 1.85 9.14
N ALA A 16 27.13 1.69 9.43
CA ALA A 16 26.65 1.58 10.79
C ALA A 16 27.53 0.55 11.53
N ARG A 17 27.95 0.93 12.75
CA ARG A 17 28.65 0.07 13.72
C ARG A 17 28.22 -1.39 13.56
N ALA A 18 29.20 -2.30 13.46
CA ALA A 18 29.03 -3.75 13.39
C ALA A 18 27.94 -4.27 14.36
N GLY A 19 26.71 -4.29 13.85
CA GLY A 19 25.73 -5.27 14.21
C GLY A 19 25.90 -6.47 13.27
N ASP A 20 25.26 -7.57 13.58
CA ASP A 20 25.26 -8.73 12.69
C ASP A 20 24.60 -8.31 11.35
N GLU A 21 25.41 -8.22 10.30
CA GLU A 21 24.96 -7.99 8.93
C GLU A 21 24.69 -9.33 8.27
N VAL A 22 23.54 -9.48 7.63
CA VAL A 22 23.24 -10.64 6.79
C VAL A 22 23.24 -10.16 5.34
N VAL A 23 24.10 -10.73 4.52
CA VAL A 23 24.28 -10.35 3.12
C VAL A 23 24.38 -11.59 2.26
N ILE A 24 23.58 -11.61 1.19
CA ILE A 24 23.65 -12.58 0.10
C ILE A 24 24.65 -12.04 -0.94
N GLU A 25 25.64 -12.86 -1.31
CA GLU A 25 26.57 -12.49 -2.38
C GLU A 25 25.85 -12.54 -3.73
N THR A 26 25.56 -11.37 -4.31
CA THR A 26 24.94 -11.25 -5.63
C THR A 26 25.93 -10.74 -6.67
N ALA A 27 25.62 -10.97 -7.95
CA ALA A 27 26.48 -10.56 -9.05
C ALA A 27 26.61 -9.02 -9.15
N LEU A 28 27.83 -8.54 -9.36
CA LEU A 28 28.16 -7.14 -9.59
C LEU A 28 28.07 -6.82 -11.08
N TRP A 29 26.86 -6.95 -11.64
CA TRP A 29 26.59 -6.73 -13.05
C TRP A 29 26.20 -5.28 -13.36
N ASN A 30 26.26 -4.91 -14.64
CA ASN A 30 26.02 -3.56 -15.14
C ASN A 30 25.18 -3.62 -16.43
N GLN A 31 25.00 -2.47 -17.10
CA GLN A 31 24.08 -2.35 -18.24
C GLN A 31 24.77 -2.10 -19.60
N ARG A 32 26.09 -1.91 -19.61
CA ARG A 32 26.89 -1.71 -20.84
C ARG A 32 27.70 -2.96 -21.19
N ASP A 33 28.69 -2.87 -22.07
CA ASP A 33 29.50 -4.03 -22.45
C ASP A 33 30.12 -4.70 -21.20
N PRO A 34 30.09 -6.05 -21.09
CA PRO A 34 29.60 -7.02 -22.07
C PRO A 34 28.09 -7.31 -22.03
N TYR A 35 27.38 -6.84 -21.01
CA TYR A 35 25.99 -7.17 -20.71
C TYR A 35 25.00 -6.84 -21.84
N ASN A 36 25.26 -5.80 -22.63
CA ASN A 36 24.34 -5.33 -23.67
C ASN A 36 24.72 -5.72 -25.11
N ARG A 37 25.65 -6.67 -25.32
CA ARG A 37 26.15 -7.04 -26.66
C ARG A 37 25.07 -7.52 -27.63
N LEU A 38 23.93 -7.99 -27.13
CA LEU A 38 22.77 -8.39 -27.93
C LEU A 38 21.63 -7.38 -27.93
N CYS A 39 21.70 -6.32 -27.10
CA CYS A 39 20.68 -5.28 -27.09
C CYS A 39 20.63 -4.53 -28.45
N PRO A 40 19.45 -4.06 -28.87
CA PRO A 40 19.26 -3.42 -30.18
C PRO A 40 20.14 -2.18 -30.37
N GLN A 41 20.58 -1.95 -31.62
CA GLN A 41 21.15 -0.66 -32.01
C GLN A 41 20.04 0.28 -32.45
N VAL A 42 19.85 1.37 -31.71
CA VAL A 42 18.85 2.39 -32.01
C VAL A 42 19.52 3.76 -31.99
N ASP A 43 19.04 4.66 -32.84
CA ASP A 43 19.45 6.07 -32.86
C ASP A 43 20.98 6.30 -32.87
N GLY A 44 21.71 5.41 -33.54
CA GLY A 44 23.17 5.48 -33.70
C GLY A 44 23.99 4.91 -32.55
N GLY A 45 23.37 4.29 -31.54
CA GLY A 45 24.04 3.68 -30.40
C GLY A 45 23.50 2.30 -30.05
N ARG A 46 24.32 1.50 -29.36
CA ARG A 46 23.87 0.25 -28.75
C ARG A 46 23.10 0.57 -27.47
N SER A 47 21.88 0.05 -27.37
CA SER A 47 21.03 0.23 -26.20
C SER A 47 21.66 -0.37 -24.95
N VAL A 48 21.41 0.22 -23.79
CA VAL A 48 21.76 -0.44 -22.51
C VAL A 48 20.74 -1.54 -22.20
N THR A 49 21.10 -2.47 -21.32
CA THR A 49 20.18 -3.55 -20.90
C THR A 49 18.91 -3.02 -20.23
N GLY A 50 19.04 -1.94 -19.45
CA GLY A 50 17.98 -1.42 -18.57
C GLY A 50 18.12 -1.98 -17.15
N CYS A 51 17.76 -1.17 -16.16
CA CYS A 51 17.89 -1.52 -14.74
C CYS A 51 17.04 -2.74 -14.35
N VAL A 52 15.82 -2.84 -14.88
CA VAL A 52 14.92 -3.97 -14.64
C VAL A 52 15.54 -5.28 -15.10
N ALA A 53 16.07 -5.32 -16.33
CA ALA A 53 16.70 -6.52 -16.86
C ALA A 53 17.95 -6.91 -16.05
N THR A 54 18.78 -5.92 -15.69
CA THR A 54 19.97 -6.17 -14.88
C THR A 54 19.64 -6.69 -13.49
N ALA A 55 18.66 -6.11 -12.80
CA ALA A 55 18.25 -6.54 -11.46
C ALA A 55 17.66 -7.96 -11.48
N ILE A 56 16.77 -8.26 -12.43
CA ILE A 56 16.22 -9.61 -12.61
C ILE A 56 17.35 -10.60 -12.93
N ALA A 57 18.26 -10.28 -13.85
CA ALA A 57 19.36 -11.17 -14.22
C ALA A 57 20.31 -11.43 -13.04
N ILE A 58 20.55 -10.45 -12.15
CA ILE A 58 21.33 -10.65 -10.92
C ILE A 58 20.65 -11.65 -9.99
N VAL A 59 19.33 -11.55 -9.80
CA VAL A 59 18.55 -12.51 -8.99
C VAL A 59 18.56 -13.90 -9.64
N MET A 60 18.37 -13.99 -10.96
CA MET A 60 18.43 -15.27 -11.67
C MET A 60 19.82 -15.91 -11.56
N ARG A 61 20.88 -15.10 -11.58
CA ARG A 61 22.25 -15.58 -11.44
C ARG A 61 22.56 -16.15 -10.07
N HIS A 62 21.94 -15.61 -9.01
CA HIS A 62 22.05 -16.14 -7.65
C HIS A 62 21.57 -17.59 -7.59
N TYR A 63 20.45 -17.90 -8.24
CA TYR A 63 19.95 -19.28 -8.32
C TYR A 63 20.65 -20.13 -9.38
N GLY A 64 21.20 -19.52 -10.44
CA GLY A 64 21.70 -20.25 -11.60
C GLY A 64 20.58 -21.00 -12.32
N PHE A 65 19.44 -20.33 -12.48
CA PHE A 65 18.19 -20.93 -12.94
C PHE A 65 17.38 -19.94 -13.82
N PRO A 66 16.66 -20.41 -14.88
CA PRO A 66 16.45 -21.81 -15.30
C PRO A 66 17.57 -22.36 -16.18
N ALA A 67 17.49 -23.63 -16.59
CA ALA A 67 18.40 -24.17 -17.61
C ALA A 67 18.18 -23.50 -18.97
N ALA A 68 16.93 -23.21 -19.32
CA ALA A 68 16.51 -22.44 -20.49
C ALA A 68 15.12 -21.86 -20.19
N GLY A 69 14.79 -20.71 -20.78
CA GLY A 69 13.40 -20.24 -20.82
C GLY A 69 12.58 -21.04 -21.84
N HIS A 70 11.26 -20.83 -21.88
CA HIS A 70 10.38 -21.55 -22.80
C HIS A 70 9.31 -20.65 -23.44
N GLY A 71 8.79 -21.10 -24.58
CA GLY A 71 7.75 -20.39 -25.31
C GLY A 71 8.29 -19.24 -26.17
N VAL A 72 7.34 -18.47 -26.72
CA VAL A 72 7.63 -17.31 -27.58
C VAL A 72 7.18 -16.06 -26.86
N LEU A 73 8.12 -15.13 -26.66
CA LEU A 73 7.82 -13.78 -26.21
C LEU A 73 7.13 -13.02 -27.35
N PRO A 74 6.00 -12.34 -27.10
CA PRO A 74 5.27 -11.63 -28.15
C PRO A 74 6.07 -10.45 -28.68
N ASP A 75 5.73 -10.01 -29.89
CA ASP A 75 6.18 -8.73 -30.40
C ASP A 75 5.57 -7.57 -29.62
N TYR A 76 6.29 -6.46 -29.54
CA TYR A 76 5.78 -5.23 -28.95
C TYR A 76 6.38 -4.00 -29.64
N GLU A 77 5.65 -2.90 -29.57
CA GLU A 77 6.11 -1.60 -30.08
C GLU A 77 6.52 -0.70 -28.92
N TYR A 78 7.57 0.09 -29.11
CA TYR A 78 7.99 1.12 -28.18
C TYR A 78 8.48 2.36 -28.93
N GLN A 79 8.67 3.46 -28.20
CA GLN A 79 9.21 4.70 -28.73
C GLN A 79 10.58 4.96 -28.12
N THR A 80 11.56 5.34 -28.94
CA THR A 80 12.87 5.78 -28.43
C THR A 80 12.79 7.19 -27.83
N ASP A 81 13.81 7.59 -27.09
CA ASP A 81 13.94 8.93 -26.49
C ASP A 81 13.88 10.05 -27.55
N THR A 82 14.25 9.75 -28.80
CA THR A 82 14.18 10.70 -29.91
C THR A 82 12.82 10.72 -30.62
N GLY A 83 11.87 9.91 -30.14
CA GLY A 83 10.52 9.83 -30.67
C GLY A 83 10.33 8.83 -31.81
N HIS A 84 11.34 8.04 -32.18
CA HIS A 84 11.21 7.04 -33.25
C HIS A 84 10.44 5.81 -32.74
N ARG A 85 9.41 5.38 -33.49
CA ARG A 85 8.74 4.12 -33.23
C ARG A 85 9.64 2.94 -33.62
N ARG A 86 9.68 1.93 -32.77
CA ARG A 86 10.42 0.67 -32.96
C ARG A 86 9.50 -0.51 -32.69
N THR A 87 9.80 -1.61 -33.34
CA THR A 87 9.16 -2.91 -33.10
C THR A 87 10.25 -3.86 -32.63
N GLN A 88 10.03 -4.47 -31.48
CA GLN A 88 10.76 -5.67 -31.08
C GLN A 88 9.96 -6.87 -31.58
N GLU A 89 10.52 -7.60 -32.53
CA GLU A 89 9.90 -8.81 -33.05
C GLU A 89 9.84 -9.89 -31.95
N GLY A 90 8.86 -10.79 -32.09
CA GLY A 90 8.71 -11.91 -31.17
C GLY A 90 9.99 -12.74 -31.07
N HIS A 91 10.30 -13.20 -29.85
CA HIS A 91 11.58 -13.83 -29.52
C HIS A 91 11.35 -15.23 -28.94
N LEU A 92 11.95 -16.24 -29.56
CA LEU A 92 11.85 -17.62 -29.11
C LEU A 92 12.85 -17.86 -27.98
N LEU A 93 12.35 -18.31 -26.83
CA LEU A 93 13.19 -18.83 -25.75
C LEU A 93 13.51 -20.31 -25.97
N GLY A 94 14.61 -20.80 -25.39
CA GLY A 94 14.99 -22.21 -25.44
C GLY A 94 16.50 -22.46 -25.49
N GLU A 95 17.30 -21.42 -25.73
CA GLU A 95 18.75 -21.51 -25.61
C GLU A 95 19.14 -21.78 -24.15
N THR A 96 20.13 -22.67 -23.96
CA THR A 96 20.58 -23.05 -22.61
C THR A 96 21.43 -21.93 -22.01
N TYR A 97 21.06 -21.48 -20.80
CA TYR A 97 21.83 -20.52 -20.04
C TYR A 97 23.09 -21.17 -19.47
N GLN A 98 24.26 -20.73 -19.93
CA GLN A 98 25.56 -21.21 -19.48
C GLN A 98 25.97 -20.50 -18.17
N TRP A 99 25.29 -20.82 -17.06
CA TRP A 99 25.52 -20.16 -15.77
C TRP A 99 26.97 -20.23 -15.27
N ASP A 100 27.70 -21.29 -15.61
CA ASP A 100 29.12 -21.46 -15.30
C ASP A 100 30.02 -20.45 -16.05
N LYS A 101 29.53 -19.92 -17.18
CA LYS A 101 30.18 -18.87 -17.98
C LYS A 101 29.74 -17.46 -17.62
N MET A 102 28.91 -17.31 -16.60
CA MET A 102 28.47 -16.01 -16.11
C MET A 102 29.15 -15.71 -14.76
N PRO A 103 30.39 -15.22 -14.70
CA PRO A 103 31.01 -14.88 -13.42
C PRO A 103 30.23 -13.77 -12.68
N LEU A 104 30.33 -13.76 -11.35
CA LEU A 104 29.69 -12.73 -10.52
C LEU A 104 30.24 -11.32 -10.81
N LYS A 105 31.39 -11.19 -11.46
CA LYS A 105 31.98 -9.91 -11.84
C LYS A 105 32.73 -10.03 -13.16
N TYR A 106 32.45 -9.11 -14.08
CA TYR A 106 33.21 -8.96 -15.32
C TYR A 106 34.25 -7.85 -15.14
N VAL A 107 35.52 -8.17 -15.35
CA VAL A 107 36.61 -7.20 -15.33
C VAL A 107 37.09 -6.98 -16.76
N THR A 108 37.05 -5.74 -17.24
CA THR A 108 37.45 -5.38 -18.60
C THR A 108 38.80 -6.00 -18.99
N GLY A 109 38.83 -6.73 -20.11
CA GLY A 109 40.02 -7.42 -20.61
C GLY A 109 40.37 -8.73 -19.88
N ARG A 110 39.50 -9.22 -18.98
CA ARG A 110 39.70 -10.46 -18.21
C ARG A 110 38.48 -11.40 -18.25
N PHE A 111 37.72 -11.35 -19.33
CA PHE A 111 36.65 -12.29 -19.63
C PHE A 111 36.76 -12.74 -21.09
N THR A 112 36.21 -13.91 -21.41
CA THR A 112 36.19 -14.43 -22.79
C THR A 112 34.95 -13.96 -23.54
N ASP A 113 34.95 -14.09 -24.87
CA ASP A 113 33.76 -13.76 -25.66
C ASP A 113 32.60 -14.70 -25.34
N GLU A 114 32.86 -15.97 -25.00
CA GLU A 114 31.82 -16.90 -24.54
C GLU A 114 31.18 -16.47 -23.22
N GLU A 115 31.97 -15.97 -22.26
CA GLU A 115 31.44 -15.44 -21.00
C GLU A 115 30.61 -14.17 -21.24
N ALA A 116 31.04 -13.32 -22.16
CA ALA A 116 30.33 -12.10 -22.53
C ALA A 116 29.01 -12.39 -23.26
N ASP A 117 29.03 -13.33 -24.21
CA ASP A 117 27.84 -13.71 -24.98
C ASP A 117 26.82 -14.42 -24.08
N ALA A 118 27.27 -15.24 -23.12
CA ALA A 118 26.40 -15.90 -22.15
C ALA A 118 25.57 -14.89 -21.33
N VAL A 119 26.20 -13.87 -20.75
CA VAL A 119 25.44 -12.85 -19.98
C VAL A 119 24.62 -11.93 -20.87
N ALA A 120 25.10 -11.63 -22.09
CA ALA A 120 24.35 -10.81 -23.03
C ALA A 120 23.06 -11.50 -23.51
N GLN A 121 23.09 -12.83 -23.68
CA GLN A 121 21.92 -13.64 -23.98
C GLN A 121 20.87 -13.53 -22.88
N LEU A 122 21.25 -13.78 -21.63
CA LEU A 122 20.35 -13.64 -20.48
C LEU A 122 19.76 -12.24 -20.38
N MET A 123 20.60 -11.19 -20.47
CA MET A 123 20.16 -9.80 -20.38
C MET A 123 19.17 -9.43 -21.48
N PHE A 124 19.40 -9.88 -22.71
CA PHE A 124 18.49 -9.63 -23.82
C PHE A 124 17.17 -10.38 -23.67
N ASP A 125 17.21 -11.66 -23.31
CA ASP A 125 16.00 -12.46 -23.08
C ASP A 125 15.11 -11.84 -22.00
N VAL A 126 15.70 -11.45 -20.87
CA VAL A 126 14.99 -10.77 -19.78
C VAL A 126 14.46 -9.42 -20.24
N GLY A 127 15.23 -8.64 -20.99
CA GLY A 127 14.79 -7.35 -21.52
C GLY A 127 13.58 -7.49 -22.46
N VAL A 128 13.62 -8.41 -23.42
CA VAL A 128 12.48 -8.68 -24.30
C VAL A 128 11.30 -9.22 -23.50
N MET A 129 11.53 -10.12 -22.54
CA MET A 129 10.48 -10.66 -21.66
C MET A 129 9.77 -9.56 -20.90
N MET A 130 10.48 -8.51 -20.47
CA MET A 130 9.92 -7.37 -19.75
C MET A 130 9.39 -6.25 -20.67
N GLU A 131 9.30 -6.48 -21.99
CA GLU A 131 8.88 -5.47 -22.98
C GLU A 131 9.71 -4.18 -22.90
N MET A 132 11.03 -4.33 -22.77
CA MET A 132 11.97 -3.22 -22.59
C MET A 132 11.90 -2.19 -23.72
N GLU A 133 11.72 -0.92 -23.35
CA GLU A 133 11.89 0.23 -24.23
C GLU A 133 13.40 0.56 -24.33
N TYR A 134 14.05 0.03 -25.37
CA TYR A 134 15.50 0.10 -25.51
C TYR A 134 16.00 1.47 -25.98
N ASN A 135 16.92 2.08 -25.24
CA ASN A 135 17.66 3.27 -25.67
C ASN A 135 19.16 3.23 -25.29
N PRO A 136 20.04 3.98 -25.97
CA PRO A 136 21.49 3.99 -25.70
C PRO A 136 21.90 4.62 -24.37
N THR A 137 21.04 5.49 -23.83
CA THR A 137 21.26 6.28 -22.60
C THR A 137 20.53 5.73 -21.39
N GLY A 138 19.38 5.07 -21.58
CA GLY A 138 18.63 4.41 -20.53
C GLY A 138 17.47 3.61 -21.10
N SER A 139 17.37 2.31 -20.78
CA SER A 139 16.25 1.48 -21.23
C SER A 139 15.28 1.24 -20.08
N GLY A 140 13.96 1.30 -20.34
CA GLY A 140 12.91 1.25 -19.33
C GLY A 140 11.93 0.09 -19.50
N ALA A 141 11.45 -0.46 -18.39
CA ALA A 141 10.40 -1.48 -18.35
C ALA A 141 9.62 -1.39 -17.03
N TYR A 142 8.46 -2.04 -16.95
CA TYR A 142 7.65 -2.09 -15.73
C TYR A 142 8.01 -3.30 -14.86
N THR A 143 8.48 -3.07 -13.64
CA THR A 143 8.84 -4.15 -12.70
C THR A 143 7.62 -4.92 -12.20
N GLN A 144 6.43 -4.31 -12.20
CA GLN A 144 5.23 -4.85 -11.54
C GLN A 144 4.79 -6.23 -12.02
N VAL A 145 5.06 -6.56 -13.29
CA VAL A 145 4.71 -7.85 -13.92
C VAL A 145 5.84 -8.87 -13.91
N ALA A 146 6.98 -8.56 -13.26
CA ALA A 146 8.17 -9.42 -13.32
C ALA A 146 7.91 -10.83 -12.78
N HIS A 147 7.21 -10.95 -11.66
CA HIS A 147 6.90 -12.25 -11.04
C HIS A 147 6.04 -13.13 -11.94
N GLU A 148 4.98 -12.58 -12.54
CA GLU A 148 4.10 -13.29 -13.48
C GLU A 148 4.85 -13.76 -14.73
N ARG A 149 5.71 -12.90 -15.30
CA ARG A 149 6.47 -13.23 -16.51
C ARG A 149 7.58 -14.24 -16.23
N LEU A 150 8.26 -14.14 -15.09
CA LEU A 150 9.25 -15.12 -14.65
C LEU A 150 8.60 -16.49 -14.41
N ALA A 151 7.44 -16.53 -13.77
CA ALA A 151 6.69 -17.79 -13.59
C ALA A 151 6.24 -18.38 -14.94
N ARG A 152 5.81 -17.52 -15.87
CA ARG A 152 5.29 -17.95 -17.18
C ARG A 152 6.35 -18.43 -18.17
N TYR A 153 7.54 -17.85 -18.16
CA TYR A 153 8.54 -18.05 -19.23
C TYR A 153 9.86 -18.61 -18.75
N MET A 154 10.13 -18.57 -17.44
CA MET A 154 11.43 -18.90 -16.84
C MET A 154 11.32 -19.91 -15.69
N ASP A 155 10.17 -20.60 -15.55
CA ASP A 155 9.93 -21.65 -14.54
C ASP A 155 10.17 -21.19 -13.08
N TYR A 156 9.94 -19.92 -12.77
CA TYR A 156 9.92 -19.45 -11.38
C TYR A 156 8.59 -19.80 -10.71
N ASP A 157 8.60 -19.89 -9.38
CA ASP A 157 7.43 -20.26 -8.59
C ASP A 157 6.30 -19.25 -8.75
N ALA A 158 5.10 -19.74 -9.09
CA ALA A 158 3.92 -18.89 -9.31
C ALA A 158 3.43 -18.22 -8.01
N GLY A 159 3.91 -18.66 -6.85
CA GLY A 159 3.64 -18.08 -5.54
C GLY A 159 4.39 -16.77 -5.27
N ALA A 160 5.32 -16.37 -6.14
CA ALA A 160 5.98 -15.08 -6.05
C ALA A 160 4.96 -13.92 -6.16
N ARG A 161 5.19 -12.82 -5.46
CA ARG A 161 4.25 -11.68 -5.37
C ARG A 161 4.94 -10.34 -5.42
N MET A 162 4.37 -9.40 -6.18
CA MET A 162 4.82 -7.99 -6.19
C MET A 162 4.06 -7.18 -5.14
N LEU A 163 4.74 -6.80 -4.07
CA LEU A 163 4.13 -5.98 -3.01
C LEU A 163 4.63 -4.55 -3.08
N GLU A 164 3.79 -3.62 -2.64
CA GLU A 164 4.10 -2.19 -2.54
C GLU A 164 4.20 -1.77 -1.07
N LYS A 165 5.25 -1.01 -0.76
CA LYS A 165 5.57 -0.56 0.61
C LYS A 165 4.41 0.21 1.24
N GLY A 166 3.68 1.01 0.46
CA GLY A 166 2.58 1.84 0.94
C GLY A 166 1.46 1.06 1.65
N TYR A 167 1.33 -0.25 1.41
CA TYR A 167 0.35 -1.10 2.11
C TYR A 167 0.81 -1.62 3.49
N PHE A 168 2.06 -1.37 3.88
CA PHE A 168 2.68 -1.93 5.07
C PHE A 168 3.38 -0.85 5.91
N THR A 169 3.42 -1.06 7.22
CA THR A 169 4.28 -0.27 8.11
C THR A 169 5.77 -0.52 7.79
N ASP A 170 6.65 0.38 8.23
CA ASP A 170 8.09 0.20 8.05
C ASP A 170 8.58 -1.07 8.74
N GLU A 171 8.06 -1.35 9.94
CA GLU A 171 8.40 -2.55 10.71
C GLU A 171 7.97 -3.84 9.99
N GLU A 172 6.74 -3.89 9.46
CA GLU A 172 6.25 -5.05 8.69
C GLU A 172 7.08 -5.26 7.43
N TRP A 173 7.35 -4.20 6.67
CA TRP A 173 8.13 -4.29 5.44
C TRP A 173 9.55 -4.79 5.68
N LEU A 174 10.23 -4.23 6.69
CA LEU A 174 11.57 -4.67 7.09
C LEU A 174 11.57 -6.12 7.58
N ALA A 175 10.54 -6.55 8.32
CA ALA A 175 10.42 -7.93 8.76
C ALA A 175 10.28 -8.90 7.59
N MET A 176 9.41 -8.60 6.62
CA MET A 176 9.26 -9.45 5.42
C MET A 176 10.55 -9.54 4.60
N ILE A 177 11.29 -8.43 4.45
CA ILE A 177 12.58 -8.45 3.74
C ILE A 177 13.59 -9.31 4.48
N ARG A 178 13.68 -9.19 5.81
CA ARG A 178 14.57 -10.04 6.62
C ARG A 178 14.27 -11.52 6.44
N GLU A 179 12.99 -11.91 6.44
CA GLU A 179 12.58 -13.29 6.22
C GLU A 179 13.04 -13.85 4.86
N GLU A 180 12.97 -13.04 3.80
CA GLU A 180 13.51 -13.43 2.49
C GLU A 180 15.03 -13.58 2.51
N ILE A 181 15.74 -12.59 3.07
CA ILE A 181 17.21 -12.60 3.13
C ILE A 181 17.74 -13.75 4.01
N ASP A 182 17.13 -14.01 5.16
CA ASP A 182 17.48 -15.13 6.04
C ASP A 182 17.23 -16.49 5.37
N ALA A 183 16.26 -16.56 4.46
CA ALA A 183 16.00 -17.72 3.63
C ALA A 183 16.91 -17.80 2.37
N GLY A 184 17.87 -16.88 2.22
CA GLY A 184 18.79 -16.85 1.08
C GLY A 184 18.13 -16.39 -0.23
N ARG A 185 17.06 -15.61 -0.15
CA ARG A 185 16.29 -15.11 -1.30
C ARG A 185 16.52 -13.61 -1.49
N PRO A 186 17.37 -13.17 -2.43
CA PRO A 186 17.49 -11.76 -2.76
C PRO A 186 16.21 -11.29 -3.47
N LEU A 187 15.76 -10.08 -3.16
CA LEU A 187 14.52 -9.55 -3.73
C LEU A 187 14.82 -8.61 -4.89
N LEU A 188 14.01 -8.72 -5.96
CA LEU A 188 13.89 -7.64 -6.93
C LEU A 188 13.17 -6.47 -6.25
N TYR A 189 13.77 -5.28 -6.28
CA TYR A 189 13.25 -4.07 -5.66
C TYR A 189 13.19 -2.93 -6.69
N SER A 190 12.24 -2.02 -6.56
CA SER A 190 12.20 -0.80 -7.35
C SER A 190 11.64 0.38 -6.57
N GLY A 191 12.00 1.58 -6.98
CA GLY A 191 11.51 2.83 -6.43
C GLY A 191 11.67 3.97 -7.41
N TYR A 192 11.08 5.11 -7.07
CA TYR A 192 11.07 6.30 -7.90
C TYR A 192 11.71 7.48 -7.15
N ASP A 193 12.38 8.33 -7.90
CA ASP A 193 12.77 9.67 -7.48
C ASP A 193 12.11 10.72 -8.40
N ARG A 194 12.58 11.97 -8.36
CA ARG A 194 12.05 13.04 -9.22
C ARG A 194 12.45 12.94 -10.69
N GLU A 195 13.50 12.17 -10.99
CA GLU A 195 14.11 12.05 -12.31
C GLU A 195 13.69 10.76 -13.04
N GLY A 196 13.26 9.73 -12.32
CA GLY A 196 12.71 8.50 -12.89
C GLY A 196 12.56 7.34 -11.91
N GLY A 197 12.21 6.16 -12.45
CA GLY A 197 12.20 4.91 -11.70
C GLY A 197 13.51 4.15 -11.84
N HIS A 198 13.90 3.40 -10.82
CA HIS A 198 15.04 2.49 -10.86
C HIS A 198 14.68 1.13 -10.26
N ALA A 199 15.28 0.07 -10.81
CA ALA A 199 15.15 -1.29 -10.31
C ALA A 199 16.52 -1.85 -9.93
N PHE A 200 16.57 -2.51 -8.78
CA PHE A 200 17.78 -2.95 -8.11
C PHE A 200 17.48 -4.20 -7.27
N VAL A 201 18.47 -4.70 -6.52
CA VAL A 201 18.33 -5.93 -5.74
C VAL A 201 18.52 -5.62 -4.26
N ALA A 202 17.55 -6.01 -3.43
CA ALA A 202 17.72 -6.08 -1.98
C ALA A 202 18.37 -7.42 -1.63
N ASP A 203 19.59 -7.38 -1.11
CA ASP A 203 20.39 -8.59 -0.88
C ASP A 203 21.05 -8.63 0.50
N GLY A 204 20.56 -7.82 1.44
CA GLY A 204 21.02 -7.88 2.82
C GLY A 204 20.25 -6.97 3.75
N TYR A 205 20.52 -7.12 5.04
CA TYR A 205 20.05 -6.20 6.08
C TYR A 205 21.04 -6.16 7.24
N ASN A 206 20.89 -5.16 8.11
CA ASN A 206 21.63 -5.11 9.37
C ASN A 206 20.70 -4.88 10.57
N THR A 207 21.25 -5.10 11.78
CA THR A 207 20.50 -4.92 13.04
C THR A 207 20.07 -3.48 13.29
N ALA A 208 20.64 -2.50 12.58
CA ALA A 208 20.26 -1.10 12.67
C ALA A 208 19.02 -0.75 11.83
N GLY A 209 18.45 -1.72 11.09
CA GLY A 209 17.23 -1.52 10.31
C GLY A 209 17.48 -1.03 8.88
N TYR A 210 18.71 -1.12 8.38
CA TYR A 210 19.05 -0.76 7.00
C TYR A 210 18.95 -1.99 6.10
N ILE A 211 18.58 -1.78 4.85
CA ILE A 211 18.57 -2.78 3.78
C ILE A 211 19.80 -2.56 2.91
N ARG A 212 20.49 -3.64 2.54
CA ARG A 212 21.57 -3.59 1.56
C ARG A 212 21.00 -3.66 0.16
N PHE A 213 21.38 -2.70 -0.68
CA PHE A 213 21.02 -2.68 -2.09
C PHE A 213 22.23 -2.91 -2.98
N ASN A 214 22.03 -3.75 -4.00
CA ASN A 214 22.85 -3.85 -5.19
C ASN A 214 22.16 -3.12 -6.34
N TRP A 215 22.70 -1.97 -6.73
CA TRP A 215 22.08 -1.05 -7.69
C TRP A 215 22.18 -1.50 -9.15
N GLY A 216 22.89 -2.60 -9.44
CA GLY A 216 23.12 -3.06 -10.81
C GLY A 216 24.07 -2.15 -11.61
N TRP A 217 25.00 -1.49 -10.93
CA TRP A 217 26.01 -0.59 -11.53
C TRP A 217 27.43 -1.12 -11.35
N GLY A 218 27.62 -2.42 -11.46
CA GLY A 218 28.95 -3.05 -11.33
C GLY A 218 29.54 -2.98 -9.93
N GLY A 219 28.69 -2.81 -8.90
CA GLY A 219 29.07 -2.64 -7.50
C GLY A 219 29.26 -1.20 -7.03
N ALA A 220 29.13 -0.21 -7.92
CA ALA A 220 29.13 1.19 -7.53
C ALA A 220 27.91 1.50 -6.65
N ALA A 221 28.14 2.26 -5.57
CA ALA A 221 27.13 2.69 -4.58
C ALA A 221 26.41 1.57 -3.79
N ASN A 222 26.72 0.29 -4.04
CA ASN A 222 26.14 -0.81 -3.25
C ASN A 222 26.44 -0.60 -1.77
N GLY A 223 25.44 -0.75 -0.91
CA GLY A 223 25.57 -0.39 0.50
C GLY A 223 24.27 -0.53 1.27
N PHE A 224 24.30 -0.17 2.54
CA PHE A 224 23.16 -0.20 3.44
C PHE A 224 22.45 1.15 3.47
N PHE A 225 21.14 1.13 3.22
CA PHE A 225 20.29 2.32 3.10
C PHE A 225 19.08 2.22 4.04
N ALA A 226 18.64 3.35 4.55
CA ALA A 226 17.40 3.42 5.31
C ALA A 226 16.22 3.45 4.32
N LEU A 227 15.05 2.94 4.70
CA LEU A 227 13.87 3.02 3.84
C LEU A 227 13.51 4.46 3.45
N THR A 228 13.81 5.42 4.33
CA THR A 228 13.57 6.85 4.10
C THR A 228 14.69 7.55 3.32
N ASP A 229 15.78 6.84 3.00
CA ASP A 229 16.95 7.41 2.33
C ASP A 229 17.65 6.33 1.50
N MET A 230 17.09 6.08 0.31
CA MET A 230 17.55 5.07 -0.66
C MET A 230 18.15 5.75 -1.90
N ASP A 231 19.08 6.68 -1.68
CA ASP A 231 19.71 7.50 -2.74
C ASP A 231 18.69 8.25 -3.62
N GLY A 232 17.56 8.64 -3.01
CA GLY A 232 16.47 9.36 -3.67
C GLY A 232 15.28 8.50 -4.12
N PHE A 233 15.43 7.17 -4.24
CA PHE A 233 14.40 6.26 -4.76
C PHE A 233 13.33 5.86 -3.73
N THR A 234 12.86 6.79 -2.90
CA THR A 234 12.00 6.51 -1.73
C THR A 234 10.51 6.46 -2.03
N ASP A 235 10.09 6.80 -3.26
CA ASP A 235 8.67 6.89 -3.62
C ASP A 235 8.22 5.61 -4.37
N GLY A 236 6.98 5.16 -4.13
CA GLY A 236 6.36 4.06 -4.87
C GLY A 236 7.15 2.76 -4.80
N ASN A 237 7.64 2.41 -3.61
CA ASN A 237 8.56 1.29 -3.45
C ASN A 237 7.85 -0.05 -3.61
N LEU A 238 8.46 -0.90 -4.43
CA LEU A 238 7.93 -2.22 -4.77
C LEU A 238 9.02 -3.28 -4.55
N ALA A 239 8.61 -4.47 -4.14
CA ALA A 239 9.51 -5.62 -4.10
C ALA A 239 8.80 -6.92 -4.45
N VAL A 240 9.53 -7.82 -5.12
CA VAL A 240 9.05 -9.18 -5.40
C VAL A 240 9.49 -10.12 -4.29
N PHE A 241 8.52 -10.64 -3.55
CA PHE A 241 8.72 -11.64 -2.49
C PHE A 241 8.50 -13.05 -3.01
N GLY A 242 9.22 -14.02 -2.45
CA GLY A 242 9.08 -15.43 -2.83
C GLY A 242 9.57 -15.74 -4.25
N LEU A 243 10.46 -14.90 -4.81
CA LEU A 243 11.01 -15.13 -6.14
C LEU A 243 12.07 -16.23 -6.09
N ILE A 244 11.63 -17.47 -6.31
CA ILE A 244 12.45 -18.69 -6.29
C ILE A 244 12.16 -19.56 -7.52
N PRO A 245 13.07 -20.48 -7.89
CA PRO A 245 12.76 -21.55 -8.83
C PRO A 245 11.52 -22.35 -8.39
N ASP A 246 10.70 -22.78 -9.35
CA ASP A 246 9.42 -23.44 -9.09
C ASP A 246 9.52 -24.57 -8.04
N GLN A 247 8.66 -24.49 -7.02
CA GLN A 247 8.46 -25.54 -6.01
C GLN A 247 7.10 -26.24 -6.17
N GLY A 248 6.39 -25.97 -7.26
CA GLY A 248 5.05 -26.50 -7.56
C GLY A 248 3.94 -25.75 -6.83
N SER A 249 4.18 -24.51 -6.40
CA SER A 249 3.16 -23.68 -5.75
C SER A 249 2.24 -23.03 -6.78
N GLU A 250 0.95 -22.91 -6.46
CA GLU A 250 0.03 -22.07 -7.22
C GLU A 250 0.13 -20.61 -6.73
N ALA A 251 -0.18 -19.66 -7.63
CA ALA A 251 -0.30 -18.26 -7.23
C ALA A 251 -1.34 -18.11 -6.10
N PRO A 252 -1.01 -17.47 -4.97
CA PRO A 252 -1.95 -17.30 -3.88
C PRO A 252 -3.13 -16.43 -4.33
N ASN A 253 -4.27 -16.54 -3.65
CA ASN A 253 -5.29 -15.52 -3.77
C ASN A 253 -4.80 -14.25 -3.04
N GLY A 254 -4.81 -13.11 -3.72
CA GLY A 254 -4.37 -11.84 -3.15
C GLY A 254 -5.29 -11.30 -2.07
N ALA A 255 -5.01 -10.09 -1.59
CA ALA A 255 -5.93 -9.30 -0.78
C ALA A 255 -6.33 -8.04 -1.56
N PRO A 256 -7.56 -7.51 -1.39
CA PRO A 256 -7.89 -6.21 -1.94
C PRO A 256 -7.21 -5.09 -1.14
N GLY A 257 -6.57 -4.18 -1.85
CA GLY A 257 -6.04 -2.90 -1.36
C GLY A 257 -6.98 -1.75 -1.74
N TYR A 258 -6.86 -0.60 -1.09
CA TYR A 258 -7.54 0.65 -1.47
C TYR A 258 -6.72 1.89 -1.11
N GLU A 259 -6.99 3.00 -1.80
CA GLU A 259 -6.28 4.28 -1.62
C GLU A 259 -7.09 5.31 -0.83
N ASN A 260 -8.42 5.27 -0.92
CA ASN A 260 -9.28 6.25 -0.25
C ASN A 260 -10.66 5.69 0.06
N ILE A 261 -11.18 6.00 1.24
CA ILE A 261 -12.60 5.83 1.60
C ILE A 261 -13.21 7.19 1.97
N SER A 262 -14.40 7.47 1.45
CA SER A 262 -15.11 8.73 1.72
C SER A 262 -16.62 8.58 1.72
N THR A 263 -17.30 9.51 2.37
CA THR A 263 -18.73 9.73 2.27
C THR A 263 -19.01 11.22 2.16
N SER A 264 -20.10 11.58 1.47
CA SER A 264 -20.57 12.97 1.35
C SER A 264 -21.84 13.22 2.15
N ALA A 265 -22.34 12.22 2.86
CA ALA A 265 -23.56 12.31 3.67
C ALA A 265 -23.23 12.34 5.16
N THR A 266 -24.01 13.07 5.93
CA THR A 266 -24.00 12.95 7.40
C THR A 266 -24.44 11.53 7.76
N ILE A 267 -23.64 10.85 8.59
CA ILE A 267 -23.91 9.48 8.99
C ILE A 267 -24.85 9.47 10.19
N VAL A 268 -26.07 8.98 9.99
CA VAL A 268 -27.10 8.80 11.01
C VAL A 268 -27.42 7.31 11.11
N ARG A 269 -27.56 6.80 12.34
CA ARG A 269 -27.98 5.41 12.58
C ARG A 269 -29.31 5.10 11.90
N ASN A 270 -29.48 3.85 11.49
CA ASN A 270 -30.69 3.33 10.86
C ASN A 270 -31.17 4.11 9.62
N THR A 271 -30.27 4.89 9.01
CA THR A 271 -30.51 5.65 7.79
C THR A 271 -29.49 5.22 6.74
N ASP A 272 -29.94 5.06 5.49
CA ASP A 272 -29.04 4.69 4.41
C ASP A 272 -28.14 5.86 4.01
N PHE A 273 -26.86 5.59 3.81
CA PHE A 273 -25.88 6.54 3.29
C PHE A 273 -24.93 5.85 2.31
N ASN A 274 -24.26 6.62 1.46
CA ASN A 274 -23.33 6.08 0.47
C ASN A 274 -21.88 6.25 0.91
N VAL A 275 -21.11 5.18 0.77
CA VAL A 275 -19.66 5.17 0.94
C VAL A 275 -19.01 4.89 -0.41
N VAL A 276 -17.96 5.65 -0.73
CA VAL A 276 -17.15 5.49 -1.94
C VAL A 276 -15.76 5.03 -1.55
N VAL A 277 -15.34 3.89 -2.10
CA VAL A 277 -13.97 3.37 -2.00
C VAL A 277 -13.31 3.56 -3.36
N ARG A 278 -12.13 4.18 -3.39
CA ARG A 278 -11.36 4.47 -4.60
C ARG A 278 -10.03 3.74 -4.57
N GLY A 279 -9.52 3.44 -5.76
CA GLY A 279 -8.27 2.74 -5.94
C GLY A 279 -8.31 1.29 -5.43
N ILE A 280 -9.47 0.62 -5.52
CA ILE A 280 -9.53 -0.78 -5.10
C ILE A 280 -8.85 -1.65 -6.17
N ALA A 281 -7.86 -2.44 -5.77
CA ALA A 281 -7.07 -3.33 -6.65
C ALA A 281 -6.60 -4.56 -5.86
N GLY A 282 -6.12 -5.61 -6.55
CA GLY A 282 -5.43 -6.72 -5.90
C GLY A 282 -4.06 -6.28 -5.38
N VAL A 283 -3.60 -6.84 -4.25
CA VAL A 283 -2.26 -6.57 -3.72
C VAL A 283 -1.44 -7.85 -3.80
N GLY A 284 -0.23 -7.76 -4.35
CA GLY A 284 0.64 -8.93 -4.57
C GLY A 284 0.32 -9.69 -5.83
N THR A 285 -0.96 -9.98 -6.02
CA THR A 285 -1.53 -10.78 -7.10
C THR A 285 -3.04 -10.52 -7.17
N THR A 286 -3.74 -11.22 -8.05
CA THR A 286 -5.17 -11.07 -8.25
C THR A 286 -5.98 -11.55 -7.04
N PHE A 287 -7.04 -10.81 -6.70
CA PHE A 287 -8.00 -11.19 -5.67
C PHE A 287 -9.35 -11.65 -6.25
N THR A 288 -9.83 -12.79 -5.77
CA THR A 288 -11.22 -13.26 -5.93
C THR A 288 -11.87 -13.49 -4.57
N GLY A 289 -13.07 -12.95 -4.37
CA GLY A 289 -13.79 -13.07 -3.10
C GLY A 289 -14.97 -12.11 -2.98
N GLN A 290 -15.22 -11.62 -1.78
CA GLN A 290 -16.23 -10.60 -1.51
C GLN A 290 -15.65 -9.43 -0.72
N VAL A 291 -16.13 -8.23 -1.01
CA VAL A 291 -15.80 -7.00 -0.28
C VAL A 291 -17.06 -6.35 0.29
N ALA A 292 -16.93 -5.67 1.42
CA ALA A 292 -18.00 -4.92 2.07
C ALA A 292 -17.42 -3.74 2.85
N ILE A 293 -18.30 -2.90 3.44
CA ILE A 293 -17.92 -1.92 4.44
C ILE A 293 -18.24 -2.50 5.82
N GLY A 294 -17.23 -2.52 6.69
CA GLY A 294 -17.34 -2.93 8.08
C GLY A 294 -17.24 -1.74 9.03
N LYS A 295 -17.99 -1.78 10.14
CA LYS A 295 -17.76 -0.91 11.30
C LYS A 295 -16.79 -1.60 12.25
N TYR A 296 -15.70 -0.91 12.55
CA TYR A 296 -14.66 -1.35 13.47
C TYR A 296 -14.68 -0.49 14.72
N ASP A 297 -14.35 -1.09 15.85
CA ASP A 297 -14.11 -0.34 17.08
C ASP A 297 -12.68 0.22 17.14
N ASN A 298 -12.37 0.94 18.23
CA ASN A 298 -11.05 1.51 18.47
C ASN A 298 -9.92 0.47 18.66
N ALA A 299 -10.24 -0.81 18.84
CA ALA A 299 -9.27 -1.90 18.89
C ALA A 299 -9.07 -2.56 17.52
N GLY A 300 -9.74 -2.07 16.47
CA GLY A 300 -9.68 -2.65 15.13
C GLY A 300 -10.49 -3.94 14.97
N VAL A 301 -11.40 -4.23 15.91
CA VAL A 301 -12.27 -5.42 15.84
C VAL A 301 -13.53 -5.10 15.04
N LEU A 302 -13.82 -5.92 14.03
CA LEU A 302 -15.06 -5.80 13.25
C LEU A 302 -16.27 -6.06 14.14
N ARG A 303 -17.20 -5.09 14.21
CA ARG A 303 -18.41 -5.16 15.04
C ARG A 303 -19.67 -5.47 14.25
N GLU A 304 -19.75 -4.96 13.03
CA GLU A 304 -20.88 -5.22 12.12
C GLU A 304 -20.46 -4.95 10.67
N LEU A 305 -21.07 -5.66 9.73
CA LEU A 305 -21.07 -5.26 8.33
C LEU A 305 -22.17 -4.22 8.13
N VAL A 306 -21.82 -3.07 7.60
CA VAL A 306 -22.77 -1.97 7.37
C VAL A 306 -23.26 -1.91 5.94
N SER A 307 -22.70 -2.72 5.03
CA SER A 307 -23.16 -2.86 3.64
C SER A 307 -23.37 -4.31 3.26
N SER A 308 -24.18 -4.55 2.22
CA SER A 308 -24.24 -5.86 1.56
C SER A 308 -22.89 -6.22 0.93
N PRO A 309 -22.43 -7.49 1.04
CA PRO A 309 -21.22 -7.95 0.35
C PRO A 309 -21.33 -7.87 -1.18
N LEU A 310 -20.30 -7.32 -1.81
CA LEU A 310 -20.11 -7.30 -3.26
C LEU A 310 -19.16 -8.42 -3.68
N LYS A 311 -19.58 -9.26 -4.61
CA LYS A 311 -18.71 -10.29 -5.20
C LYS A 311 -17.73 -9.66 -6.18
N ILE A 312 -16.45 -10.01 -6.03
CA ILE A 312 -15.36 -9.64 -6.93
C ILE A 312 -14.78 -10.93 -7.52
N ASN A 313 -14.66 -10.95 -8.84
CA ASN A 313 -13.90 -11.97 -9.55
C ASN A 313 -12.69 -11.29 -10.15
N ASP A 314 -11.52 -11.87 -9.96
CA ASP A 314 -10.33 -11.54 -10.74
C ASP A 314 -9.91 -10.05 -10.68
N LEU A 315 -9.88 -9.46 -9.48
CA LEU A 315 -9.39 -8.09 -9.29
C LEU A 315 -7.86 -8.05 -9.36
N GLY A 316 -7.34 -7.64 -10.52
CA GLY A 316 -5.90 -7.56 -10.78
C GLY A 316 -5.18 -6.43 -10.03
N VAL A 317 -3.85 -6.51 -10.01
CA VAL A 317 -2.97 -5.58 -9.26
C VAL A 317 -2.96 -4.15 -9.84
N MET A 318 -3.32 -3.99 -11.12
CA MET A 318 -3.40 -2.69 -11.80
C MET A 318 -4.83 -2.29 -12.19
N ASP A 319 -5.83 -3.05 -11.75
CA ASP A 319 -7.24 -2.80 -12.04
C ASP A 319 -7.83 -1.87 -10.98
N TYR A 320 -7.37 -0.62 -10.95
CA TYR A 320 -7.81 0.38 -9.98
C TYR A 320 -9.27 0.78 -10.22
N GLN A 321 -10.13 0.33 -9.31
CA GLN A 321 -11.58 0.53 -9.44
C GLN A 321 -12.14 1.51 -8.41
N ILE A 322 -13.30 2.06 -8.74
CA ILE A 322 -14.13 2.83 -7.80
C ILE A 322 -15.36 2.00 -7.48
N ARG A 323 -15.59 1.75 -6.19
CA ARG A 323 -16.76 1.01 -5.68
C ARG A 323 -17.61 1.90 -4.78
N ARG A 324 -18.93 1.74 -4.91
CA ARG A 324 -19.92 2.48 -4.13
C ARG A 324 -20.76 1.48 -3.35
N PHE A 325 -20.92 1.74 -2.06
CA PHE A 325 -21.66 0.89 -1.14
C PHE A 325 -22.78 1.71 -0.51
N THR A 326 -24.01 1.21 -0.61
CA THR A 326 -25.11 1.68 0.24
C THR A 326 -24.94 1.02 1.60
N CYS A 327 -24.81 1.85 2.63
CA CYS A 327 -24.49 1.46 3.99
C CYS A 327 -25.62 1.86 4.94
N ASN A 328 -25.85 1.07 5.97
CA ASN A 328 -26.75 1.33 7.07
C ASN A 328 -26.12 0.81 8.37
N ILE A 329 -26.13 1.63 9.41
CA ILE A 329 -25.57 1.28 10.72
C ILE A 329 -26.74 0.97 11.65
N ALA A 330 -26.86 -0.29 12.06
CA ALA A 330 -27.90 -0.72 12.99
C ALA A 330 -27.42 -0.68 14.45
N GLY A 331 -26.19 -1.14 14.69
CA GLY A 331 -25.60 -1.21 16.02
C GLY A 331 -25.21 0.16 16.58
N ALA A 332 -25.06 0.21 17.91
CA ALA A 332 -24.65 1.41 18.63
C ALA A 332 -23.32 1.99 18.14
N ILE A 333 -23.17 3.32 18.22
CA ILE A 333 -21.92 4.01 17.85
C ILE A 333 -21.19 4.49 19.12
N TYR A 334 -19.91 4.13 19.22
CA TYR A 334 -19.02 4.47 20.33
C TYR A 334 -17.85 5.37 19.90
N PRO A 335 -17.20 6.08 20.84
CA PRO A 335 -16.01 6.86 20.54
C PRO A 335 -14.91 5.96 19.94
N GLY A 336 -14.33 6.40 18.82
CA GLY A 336 -13.27 5.67 18.11
C GLY A 336 -13.78 4.63 17.10
N ASP A 337 -15.09 4.42 16.99
CA ASP A 337 -15.65 3.59 15.92
C ASP A 337 -15.37 4.23 14.55
N CYS A 338 -15.07 3.39 13.55
CA CYS A 338 -14.81 3.84 12.19
C CYS A 338 -15.34 2.86 11.14
N LEU A 339 -15.49 3.34 9.91
CA LEU A 339 -15.78 2.49 8.75
C LEU A 339 -14.51 2.22 7.95
N ARG A 340 -14.32 0.96 7.57
CA ARG A 340 -13.23 0.52 6.67
C ARG A 340 -13.74 -0.54 5.69
N PRO A 341 -13.18 -0.63 4.48
CA PRO A 341 -13.45 -1.76 3.61
C PRO A 341 -12.92 -3.05 4.24
N CYS A 342 -13.63 -4.14 4.03
CA CYS A 342 -13.26 -5.48 4.50
C CYS A 342 -13.51 -6.51 3.41
N TYR A 343 -12.86 -7.66 3.51
CA TYR A 343 -12.98 -8.73 2.53
C TYR A 343 -13.00 -10.11 3.17
N ARG A 344 -13.47 -11.09 2.39
CA ARG A 344 -13.36 -12.52 2.67
C ARG A 344 -13.16 -13.28 1.35
N GLU A 345 -12.45 -14.39 1.43
CA GLU A 345 -12.12 -15.22 0.25
C GLU A 345 -13.30 -16.12 -0.14
N SER A 346 -13.92 -16.78 0.84
CA SER A 346 -15.07 -17.66 0.63
C SER A 346 -16.37 -17.02 1.09
N LYS A 347 -17.43 -17.17 0.28
CA LYS A 347 -18.78 -16.70 0.62
C LYS A 347 -19.36 -17.36 1.88
N ASP A 348 -18.86 -18.55 2.22
CA ASP A 348 -19.35 -19.39 3.32
C ASP A 348 -18.52 -19.17 4.60
N SER A 349 -17.49 -18.32 4.55
CA SER A 349 -16.66 -17.96 5.70
C SER A 349 -17.16 -16.68 6.35
N ASP A 350 -17.17 -16.64 7.68
CA ASP A 350 -17.38 -15.41 8.46
C ASP A 350 -16.04 -14.74 8.84
N ASP A 351 -14.91 -15.23 8.30
CA ASP A 351 -13.57 -14.65 8.48
C ASP A 351 -13.40 -13.39 7.61
N TRP A 352 -13.95 -12.28 8.09
CA TRP A 352 -13.79 -10.96 7.47
C TRP A 352 -12.51 -10.29 7.95
N ARG A 353 -11.67 -9.88 7.01
CA ARG A 353 -10.41 -9.20 7.25
C ARG A 353 -10.48 -7.75 6.74
N PRO A 354 -9.79 -6.80 7.38
CA PRO A 354 -9.68 -5.45 6.83
C PRO A 354 -8.96 -5.50 5.48
N ALA A 355 -9.44 -4.72 4.51
CA ALA A 355 -8.70 -4.50 3.27
C ALA A 355 -7.42 -3.71 3.56
N LEU A 356 -6.40 -3.90 2.72
CA LEU A 356 -5.12 -3.20 2.87
C LEU A 356 -5.28 -1.73 2.45
N PHE A 357 -4.68 -0.81 3.20
CA PHE A 357 -4.73 0.60 2.88
C PHE A 357 -3.37 1.07 2.38
N ASN A 358 -3.33 1.72 1.22
CA ASN A 358 -2.10 2.33 0.74
C ASN A 358 -1.94 3.74 1.32
N ALA A 359 -0.98 3.90 2.23
CA ALA A 359 -0.72 5.16 2.91
C ALA A 359 0.01 6.20 2.04
N GLU A 360 0.72 5.79 0.98
CA GLU A 360 1.50 6.70 0.13
C GLU A 360 0.62 7.66 -0.68
N TYR A 361 -0.58 7.23 -1.06
CA TYR A 361 -1.52 8.05 -1.84
C TYR A 361 -2.23 9.15 -1.02
N GLY A 362 -1.96 9.25 0.29
CA GLY A 362 -2.44 10.33 1.15
C GLY A 362 -3.97 10.40 1.30
N GLY A 363 -4.68 9.34 0.90
CA GLY A 363 -6.12 9.25 1.05
C GLY A 363 -6.55 8.96 2.49
N SER A 364 -7.86 8.88 2.72
CA SER A 364 -8.36 8.48 4.03
C SER A 364 -8.36 6.95 4.14
N MET A 365 -7.78 6.42 5.22
CA MET A 365 -7.85 5.00 5.57
C MET A 365 -9.23 4.61 6.09
N SER A 366 -9.95 5.51 6.74
CA SER A 366 -11.20 5.18 7.41
C SER A 366 -12.13 6.39 7.45
N ILE A 367 -13.43 6.15 7.59
CA ILE A 367 -14.37 7.21 7.95
C ILE A 367 -14.60 7.13 9.45
N SER A 368 -14.19 8.14 10.21
CA SER A 368 -14.53 8.19 11.64
C SER A 368 -16.04 8.34 11.80
N LEU A 369 -16.64 7.51 12.65
CA LEU A 369 -18.05 7.62 13.00
C LEU A 369 -18.29 8.60 14.16
N ALA A 370 -17.23 8.92 14.91
CA ALA A 370 -17.28 9.84 16.04
C ALA A 370 -16.19 10.92 15.89
N SER A 371 -16.63 12.16 15.67
CA SER A 371 -15.80 13.38 15.72
C SER A 371 -16.59 14.51 16.36
N GLU A 372 -15.95 15.59 16.78
CA GLU A 372 -16.67 16.76 17.35
C GLU A 372 -17.66 17.36 16.34
N ASP A 373 -17.27 17.43 15.06
CA ASP A 373 -18.12 17.90 13.98
C ASP A 373 -19.33 17.00 13.75
N LEU A 374 -19.13 15.68 13.71
CA LEU A 374 -20.22 14.72 13.55
C LEU A 374 -21.13 14.69 14.77
N LEU A 375 -20.59 14.87 15.98
CA LEU A 375 -21.37 14.98 17.21
C LEU A 375 -22.35 16.16 17.15
N ALA A 376 -21.89 17.31 16.63
CA ALA A 376 -22.74 18.48 16.43
C ALA A 376 -23.75 18.28 15.28
N GLN A 377 -23.34 17.72 14.14
CA GLN A 377 -24.22 17.48 12.98
C GLN A 377 -25.33 16.45 13.26
N ASN A 378 -25.04 15.46 14.11
CA ASN A 378 -25.98 14.41 14.49
C ASN A 378 -26.76 14.70 15.77
N ALA A 379 -26.68 15.92 16.29
CA ALA A 379 -27.50 16.40 17.39
C ALA A 379 -28.66 17.24 16.83
N SER A 380 -29.89 16.95 17.26
CA SER A 380 -31.06 17.77 16.93
C SER A 380 -31.81 18.19 18.19
N LEU A 381 -32.28 19.43 18.18
CA LEU A 381 -33.00 20.03 19.31
C LEU A 381 -34.47 20.22 18.94
N ARG A 382 -35.36 19.85 19.84
CA ARG A 382 -36.81 20.06 19.72
C ARG A 382 -37.33 20.74 20.98
N PHE A 383 -38.24 21.69 20.82
CA PHE A 383 -38.90 22.34 21.94
C PHE A 383 -40.41 22.22 21.81
N ASP A 384 -41.04 21.63 22.82
CA ASP A 384 -42.49 21.61 22.95
C ASP A 384 -42.94 22.83 23.77
N SER A 385 -43.58 23.76 23.09
CA SER A 385 -44.08 25.01 23.70
C SER A 385 -45.22 24.82 24.70
N TYR A 386 -45.98 23.72 24.59
CA TYR A 386 -47.10 23.41 25.48
C TYR A 386 -46.61 22.77 26.78
N THR A 387 -45.76 21.76 26.68
CA THR A 387 -45.19 21.08 27.85
C THR A 387 -43.98 21.79 28.44
N ARG A 388 -43.41 22.77 27.73
CA ARG A 388 -42.18 23.49 28.09
C ARG A 388 -41.01 22.53 28.30
N VAL A 389 -40.91 21.51 27.44
CA VAL A 389 -39.82 20.52 27.47
C VAL A 389 -38.95 20.70 26.25
N LEU A 390 -37.64 20.79 26.50
CA LEU A 390 -36.61 20.73 25.47
C LEU A 390 -36.11 19.28 25.35
N THR A 391 -36.11 18.74 24.15
CA THR A 391 -35.59 17.41 23.84
C THR A 391 -34.40 17.54 22.92
N LEU A 392 -33.25 17.02 23.35
CA LEU A 392 -32.04 16.87 22.54
C LEU A 392 -31.92 15.41 22.12
N LEU A 393 -31.89 15.16 20.82
CA LEU A 393 -31.71 13.84 20.22
C LEU A 393 -30.31 13.74 19.66
N SER A 394 -29.65 12.61 19.85
CA SER A 394 -28.34 12.32 19.29
C SER A 394 -28.32 10.92 18.70
N ALA A 395 -27.73 10.76 17.51
CA ALA A 395 -27.56 9.44 16.88
C ALA A 395 -26.56 8.50 17.61
N TYR A 396 -25.91 8.98 18.67
CA TYR A 396 -24.90 8.24 19.46
C TYR A 396 -25.52 7.68 20.74
N ASP A 397 -25.15 6.45 21.11
CA ASP A 397 -25.71 5.75 22.28
C ASP A 397 -24.94 6.03 23.59
N SER A 398 -23.69 6.46 23.50
CA SER A 398 -22.81 6.72 24.64
C SER A 398 -22.53 8.21 24.89
N VAL A 399 -23.32 9.07 24.24
CA VAL A 399 -23.23 10.51 24.45
C VAL A 399 -23.75 10.86 25.85
N CYS A 400 -23.16 11.87 26.47
CA CYS A 400 -23.60 12.49 27.71
C CYS A 400 -23.92 13.96 27.43
N CYS A 401 -25.00 14.47 28.04
CA CYS A 401 -25.36 15.89 27.95
C CYS A 401 -25.24 16.56 29.33
N ARG A 402 -24.48 17.66 29.39
CA ARG A 402 -24.45 18.57 30.54
C ARG A 402 -25.20 19.86 30.18
N PHE A 403 -26.17 20.23 31.01
CA PHE A 403 -26.87 21.50 30.92
C PHE A 403 -26.31 22.49 31.96
N THR A 404 -25.83 23.64 31.51
CA THR A 404 -25.19 24.66 32.35
C THR A 404 -25.96 25.97 32.24
N ALA A 405 -26.36 26.54 33.38
CA ALA A 405 -27.03 27.83 33.46
C ALA A 405 -26.04 29.02 33.39
N PRO A 406 -26.52 30.24 33.08
CA PRO A 406 -25.71 31.45 33.18
C PRO A 406 -25.06 31.59 34.57
N ALA A 407 -23.84 32.14 34.59
CA ALA A 407 -23.10 32.38 35.83
C ALA A 407 -23.95 33.14 36.87
N GLY A 408 -24.04 32.59 38.09
CA GLY A 408 -24.85 33.15 39.18
C GLY A 408 -26.27 32.56 39.31
N THR A 409 -26.67 31.62 38.45
CA THR A 409 -27.97 30.94 38.52
C THR A 409 -27.87 29.65 39.34
N VAL A 410 -28.72 29.48 40.35
CA VAL A 410 -28.83 28.23 41.13
C VAL A 410 -29.93 27.36 40.52
N LEU A 411 -29.55 26.19 39.98
CA LEU A 411 -30.49 25.19 39.49
C LEU A 411 -30.81 24.18 40.60
N THR A 412 -32.07 24.09 41.02
CA THR A 412 -32.57 23.03 41.92
C THR A 412 -33.94 22.54 41.44
N PRO A 413 -34.13 21.23 41.14
CA PRO A 413 -33.17 20.13 41.22
C PRO A 413 -32.39 19.92 39.91
N LEU A 414 -31.28 19.18 40.04
CA LEU A 414 -30.40 18.69 38.97
C LEU A 414 -31.25 18.04 37.86
N ILE A 415 -31.36 18.66 36.69
CA ILE A 415 -31.96 18.03 35.51
C ILE A 415 -30.98 16.96 35.05
N ILE A 416 -31.20 15.72 35.48
CA ILE A 416 -30.47 14.57 34.97
C ILE A 416 -31.06 14.28 33.60
N ALA A 417 -30.24 14.46 32.58
CA ALA A 417 -30.50 13.97 31.24
C ALA A 417 -30.53 12.42 31.32
N THR A 418 -31.70 11.83 31.57
CA THR A 418 -31.82 10.36 31.71
C THR A 418 -31.93 9.72 30.33
N PRO A 419 -31.07 8.76 29.97
CA PRO A 419 -31.27 7.96 28.77
C PRO A 419 -32.60 7.21 28.92
N ALA A 420 -33.57 7.49 28.04
CA ALA A 420 -34.78 6.68 27.93
C ALA A 420 -34.62 5.71 26.77
N PRO A 421 -34.93 4.40 26.91
CA PRO A 421 -35.09 3.54 25.75
C PRO A 421 -36.23 4.10 24.88
N PHE A 422 -35.90 4.51 23.65
CA PHE A 422 -36.84 5.15 22.75
C PHE A 422 -37.77 4.12 22.09
N GLY A 423 -39.05 4.45 22.00
CA GLY A 423 -40.05 3.59 21.36
C GLY A 423 -41.50 4.02 21.61
N THR A 424 -41.88 5.25 21.24
CA THR A 424 -43.32 5.63 21.15
C THR A 424 -43.69 6.68 20.08
N VAL A 425 -42.74 7.30 19.37
CA VAL A 425 -43.08 8.27 18.31
C VAL A 425 -42.70 7.71 16.93
N PRO A 426 -43.67 7.44 16.03
CA PRO A 426 -43.39 7.03 14.66
C PRO A 426 -42.65 8.14 13.90
N GLY A 427 -41.44 7.85 13.40
CA GLY A 427 -40.68 8.74 12.51
C GLY A 427 -39.45 9.44 13.11
N ASP A 428 -39.05 9.13 14.35
CA ASP A 428 -37.80 9.63 14.93
C ASP A 428 -36.62 8.69 14.67
N PRO A 429 -35.42 9.20 14.31
CA PRO A 429 -34.23 8.38 14.14
C PRO A 429 -33.80 7.77 15.49
N ASP A 430 -33.31 6.53 15.47
CA ASP A 430 -32.85 5.83 16.67
C ASP A 430 -31.59 6.49 17.27
N GLY A 431 -31.49 6.58 18.61
CA GLY A 431 -30.37 7.23 19.31
C GLY A 431 -30.63 7.54 20.81
N THR A 432 -29.77 8.36 21.43
CA THR A 432 -29.96 8.83 22.82
C THR A 432 -30.76 10.13 22.85
N ALA A 433 -31.77 10.17 23.72
CA ALA A 433 -32.57 11.37 23.97
C ALA A 433 -32.34 11.93 25.37
N PHE A 434 -32.28 13.25 25.46
CA PHE A 434 -32.19 13.99 26.71
C PHE A 434 -33.33 14.99 26.80
N THR A 435 -34.10 14.94 27.88
CA THR A 435 -35.20 15.87 28.13
C THR A 435 -34.84 16.85 29.24
N ILE A 436 -35.12 18.13 29.01
CA ILE A 436 -34.82 19.23 29.92
C ILE A 436 -36.10 20.04 30.10
N PRO A 437 -36.78 19.92 31.25
CA PRO A 437 -37.89 20.80 31.60
C PRO A 437 -37.39 22.25 31.71
N THR A 438 -38.01 23.16 30.98
CA THR A 438 -37.62 24.59 31.00
C THR A 438 -38.54 25.46 31.85
N THR A 439 -39.58 24.86 32.44
CA THR A 439 -40.51 25.56 33.35
C THR A 439 -39.76 26.13 34.56
N GLY A 440 -39.85 27.45 34.75
CA GLY A 440 -39.26 28.15 35.89
C GLY A 440 -37.78 28.54 35.70
N LEU A 441 -37.18 28.26 34.54
CA LEU A 441 -35.84 28.75 34.21
C LEU A 441 -35.88 30.27 33.93
N PRO A 442 -34.98 31.07 34.51
CA PRO A 442 -34.88 32.50 34.19
C PRO A 442 -34.41 32.72 32.75
N ALA A 443 -34.78 33.86 32.17
CA ALA A 443 -34.29 34.27 30.86
C ALA A 443 -32.76 34.39 30.85
N GLY A 444 -32.12 33.85 29.82
CA GLY A 444 -30.67 33.83 29.73
C GLY A 444 -30.14 32.86 28.69
N THR A 445 -28.81 32.88 28.51
CA THR A 445 -28.11 31.96 27.61
C THR A 445 -27.60 30.76 28.37
N TYR A 446 -28.15 29.59 28.05
CA TYR A 446 -27.79 28.30 28.62
C TYR A 446 -26.84 27.57 27.68
N THR A 447 -25.92 26.81 28.24
CA THR A 447 -24.98 25.98 27.46
C THR A 447 -25.31 24.51 27.62
N LEU A 448 -25.54 23.84 26.50
CA LEU A 448 -25.62 22.39 26.40
C LEU A 448 -24.25 21.88 25.94
N THR A 449 -23.60 21.07 26.75
CA THR A 449 -22.33 20.41 26.39
C THR A 449 -22.60 18.93 26.14
N LEU A 450 -22.44 18.50 24.90
CA LEU A 450 -22.43 17.10 24.52
C LEU A 450 -21.02 16.56 24.66
N THR A 451 -20.89 15.36 25.22
CA THR A 451 -19.61 14.67 25.40
C THR A 451 -19.73 13.22 24.95
N LEU A 452 -18.78 12.75 24.15
CA LEU A 452 -18.69 11.38 23.65
C LEU A 452 -17.24 10.91 23.83
N GLY A 453 -16.97 10.23 24.95
CA GLY A 453 -15.59 9.96 25.37
C GLY A 453 -14.83 11.27 25.64
N ALA A 454 -13.75 11.51 24.90
CA ALA A 454 -12.98 12.75 24.96
C ALA A 454 -13.50 13.86 24.04
N LEU A 455 -14.39 13.54 23.09
CA LEU A 455 -14.97 14.51 22.17
C LEU A 455 -16.00 15.35 22.90
N SER A 456 -16.03 16.65 22.64
CA SER A 456 -17.08 17.53 23.18
C SER A 456 -17.54 18.56 22.17
N CYS A 457 -18.82 18.92 22.22
CA CYS A 457 -19.32 20.08 21.50
C CYS A 457 -20.31 20.86 22.37
N THR A 458 -20.43 22.16 22.13
CA THR A 458 -21.30 23.03 22.89
C THR A 458 -22.33 23.71 22.01
N LEU A 459 -23.58 23.68 22.44
CA LEU A 459 -24.70 24.41 21.85
C LEU A 459 -25.14 25.51 22.83
N GLN A 460 -25.33 26.73 22.33
CA GLN A 460 -25.86 27.83 23.11
C GLN A 460 -27.36 27.97 22.86
N LEU A 461 -28.14 28.08 23.92
CA LEU A 461 -29.60 28.21 23.88
C LEU A 461 -30.02 29.50 24.59
N ALA A 462 -30.74 30.37 23.89
CA ALA A 462 -31.42 31.50 24.51
C ALA A 462 -32.85 31.08 24.89
N LEU A 463 -33.21 31.16 26.17
CA LEU A 463 -34.56 30.91 26.70
C LEU A 463 -35.29 32.20 27.05
#